data_AF-A0A858RKW2-F1
#
_entry.id   AF-A0A858RKW2-F1
#
_cell.length_a   1.000
_cell.length_b   1.000
_cell.length_c   1.000
_cell.angle_alpha   90.00
_cell.angle_beta   90.00
_cell.angle_gamma   90.00
#
_symmetry.space_group_name_H-M   'P 1'
#
loop_
_entity.id
_entity.type
_entity.pdbx_description
1 polymer ?
#
loop_
_entity_poly.entity_id
_entity_poly.type
_entity_poly.pdbx_seq_one_letter_code
_entity_poly.pdbx_strand_id
1 'polypeptide(L)'
;MSLDFQTSSDPQAWLDEVLCAFNCQTGTLHKADGGFLDLVVQSGVPEFLLPKITRIPFGKGIAGVAAERREPVELCNLQEDLGGVARPDARQTQVSGSLAVPVFSPDRSKVLGTLGVGMHAPHDFSDDEKSRLGAIAARVGEAWSAN
;
A
#
# COMPACT_ATOMS: atom_id res chain seq x y z
N MET A 1 -17.14 2.50 -12.31
CA MET A 1 -15.82 2.70 -12.93
C MET A 1 -15.00 1.46 -12.57
N SER A 2 -14.55 0.69 -13.56
CA SER A 2 -13.75 -0.53 -13.32
C SER A 2 -12.29 -0.10 -13.25
N LEU A 3 -11.61 -0.31 -12.11
CA LEU A 3 -10.20 0.08 -11.92
C LEU A 3 -9.27 -0.96 -12.56
N ASP A 4 -9.36 -1.11 -13.88
CA ASP A 4 -8.63 -2.07 -14.73
C ASP A 4 -7.14 -1.77 -14.81
N PHE A 5 -6.34 -2.48 -14.00
CA PHE A 5 -4.88 -2.49 -14.14
C PHE A 5 -4.48 -3.38 -15.33
N GLN A 6 -4.64 -2.85 -16.55
CA GLN A 6 -4.05 -3.46 -17.75
C GLN A 6 -2.58 -3.04 -17.81
N THR A 7 -1.69 -3.99 -18.11
CA THR A 7 -0.22 -3.83 -18.05
C THR A 7 0.39 -2.79 -19.01
N SER A 8 -0.41 -1.95 -19.70
CA SER A 8 0.04 -0.68 -20.31
C SER A 8 -1.18 0.25 -20.50
N SER A 9 -1.15 1.56 -20.24
CA SER A 9 -0.12 2.50 -20.73
C SER A 9 0.42 3.54 -19.72
N ASP A 10 -0.12 3.63 -18.49
CA ASP A 10 0.41 4.56 -17.48
C ASP A 10 0.06 4.15 -16.03
N PRO A 11 1.02 3.56 -15.27
CA PRO A 11 0.84 3.24 -13.86
C PRO A 11 0.51 4.45 -12.98
N GLN A 12 0.92 5.66 -13.39
CA GLN A 12 0.66 6.90 -12.64
C GLN A 12 -0.83 7.25 -12.71
N ALA A 13 -1.39 7.34 -13.92
CA ALA A 13 -2.80 7.62 -14.13
C ALA A 13 -3.70 6.62 -13.39
N TRP A 14 -3.36 5.32 -13.45
CA TRP A 14 -4.10 4.30 -12.71
C TRP A 14 -4.06 4.52 -11.20
N LEU A 15 -2.89 4.82 -10.63
CA LEU A 15 -2.77 5.06 -9.20
C LEU A 15 -3.59 6.29 -8.79
N ASP A 16 -3.57 7.35 -9.59
CA ASP A 16 -4.36 8.55 -9.33
C ASP A 16 -5.87 8.27 -9.36
N GLU A 17 -6.35 7.39 -10.25
CA GLU A 17 -7.75 6.91 -10.25
C GLU A 17 -8.10 6.14 -8.98
N VAL A 18 -7.21 5.25 -8.52
CA VAL A 18 -7.38 4.55 -7.24
C VAL A 18 -7.46 5.56 -6.09
N LEU A 19 -6.56 6.53 -6.04
CA LEU A 19 -6.57 7.56 -4.99
C LEU A 19 -7.84 8.40 -5.01
N CYS A 20 -8.33 8.77 -6.20
CA CYS A 20 -9.60 9.47 -6.34
C CYS A 20 -10.78 8.62 -5.83
N ALA A 21 -10.80 7.31 -6.11
CA ALA A 21 -11.87 6.41 -5.66
C ALA A 21 -11.90 6.21 -4.13
N PHE A 22 -10.76 6.34 -3.47
CA PHE A 22 -10.62 6.24 -2.01
C PHE A 22 -10.55 7.59 -1.31
N ASN A 23 -10.66 8.70 -2.04
CA ASN A 23 -10.51 10.06 -1.53
C ASN A 23 -9.19 10.26 -0.75
N CYS A 24 -8.13 9.56 -1.19
CA CYS A 24 -6.79 9.55 -0.60
C CYS A 24 -5.87 10.54 -1.33
N GLN A 25 -4.86 11.06 -0.63
CA GLN A 25 -3.92 12.03 -1.19
C GLN A 25 -2.59 11.39 -1.59
N THR A 26 -2.24 10.27 -0.97
CA THR A 26 -0.97 9.58 -1.22
C THR A 26 -1.21 8.13 -1.57
N GLY A 27 -0.39 7.58 -2.46
CA GLY A 27 -0.45 6.16 -2.82
C GLY A 27 0.87 5.62 -3.29
N THR A 28 1.04 4.32 -3.17
CA THR A 28 2.22 3.60 -3.66
C THR A 28 1.85 2.22 -4.17
N LEU A 29 2.45 1.81 -5.28
CA LEU A 29 2.48 0.42 -5.70
C LEU A 29 3.93 -0.07 -5.67
N HIS A 30 4.16 -1.18 -4.98
CA HIS A 30 5.46 -1.85 -4.93
C HIS A 30 5.38 -3.24 -5.52
N LYS A 31 6.45 -3.68 -6.17
CA LYS A 31 6.63 -5.04 -6.66
C LYS A 31 7.60 -5.79 -5.77
N ALA A 32 7.31 -7.05 -5.47
CA ALA A 32 8.17 -7.89 -4.67
C ALA A 32 9.36 -8.42 -5.48
N ASP A 33 10.55 -8.33 -4.88
CA ASP A 33 11.81 -8.90 -5.34
C ASP A 33 12.49 -9.62 -4.16
N GLY A 34 12.31 -10.94 -4.09
CA GLY A 34 12.76 -11.74 -2.94
C GLY A 34 12.07 -11.30 -1.64
N GLY A 35 12.87 -10.82 -0.67
CA GLY A 35 12.39 -10.28 0.61
C GLY A 35 12.20 -8.76 0.63
N PHE A 36 12.15 -8.11 -0.53
CA PHE A 36 12.05 -6.66 -0.68
C PHE A 36 10.86 -6.26 -1.56
N LEU A 37 10.42 -5.03 -1.37
CA LEU A 37 9.40 -4.32 -2.14
C LEU A 37 10.08 -3.14 -2.85
N ASP A 38 10.18 -3.20 -4.17
CA ASP A 38 10.69 -2.11 -5.00
C ASP A 38 9.53 -1.24 -5.50
N LEU A 39 9.69 0.07 -5.40
CA LEU A 39 8.67 1.04 -5.79
C LEU A 39 8.45 1.03 -7.31
N VAL A 40 7.21 0.79 -7.73
CA VAL A 40 6.78 0.84 -9.15
C VAL A 40 6.27 2.23 -9.49
N VAL A 41 5.37 2.76 -8.66
CA VAL A 41 4.77 4.08 -8.84
C VAL A 41 4.31 4.64 -7.50
N GLN A 42 4.33 5.97 -7.39
CA GLN A 42 3.83 6.69 -6.21
C GLN A 42 3.09 7.94 -6.65
N SER A 43 2.17 8.41 -5.80
CA SER A 43 1.53 9.71 -5.96
C SER A 43 1.41 10.39 -4.61
N GLY A 44 1.62 11.70 -4.57
CA GLY A 44 1.51 12.53 -3.36
C GLY A 44 2.54 12.26 -2.25
N VAL A 45 3.51 11.36 -2.43
CA VAL A 45 4.50 11.06 -1.38
C VAL A 45 5.55 12.19 -1.32
N PRO A 46 5.81 12.76 -0.13
CA PRO A 46 6.86 13.76 0.04
C PRO A 46 8.25 13.27 -0.40
N GLU A 47 9.01 14.13 -1.09
CA GLU A 47 10.32 13.76 -1.67
C GLU A 47 11.32 13.20 -0.64
N PHE A 48 11.31 13.71 0.59
CA PHE A 48 12.18 13.24 1.67
C PHE A 48 11.86 11.81 2.13
N LEU A 49 10.68 11.28 1.81
CA LEU A 49 10.30 9.89 2.09
C LEU A 49 10.67 8.94 0.95
N LEU A 50 10.91 9.43 -0.27
CA LEU A 50 11.23 8.58 -1.43
C LEU A 50 12.36 7.59 -1.12
N PRO A 51 13.53 8.00 -0.57
CA PRO A 51 14.61 7.04 -0.27
C PRO A 51 14.22 5.94 0.72
N LYS A 52 13.20 6.17 1.57
CA LYS A 52 12.70 5.20 2.55
C LYS A 52 11.69 4.23 1.94
N ILE A 53 11.01 4.62 0.88
CA ILE A 53 9.95 3.83 0.25
C ILE A 53 10.36 3.21 -1.09
N THR A 54 11.50 3.63 -1.67
CA THR A 54 12.00 3.09 -2.95
C THR A 54 12.27 1.58 -2.86
N ARG A 55 12.84 1.12 -1.75
CA ARG A 55 13.10 -0.31 -1.49
C ARG A 55 12.87 -0.64 -0.02
N ILE A 56 11.83 -1.43 0.26
CA ILE A 56 11.38 -1.74 1.62
C ILE A 56 11.54 -3.24 1.88
N PRO A 57 12.24 -3.68 2.94
CA PRO A 57 12.26 -5.10 3.31
C PRO A 57 10.89 -5.52 3.84
N PHE A 58 10.54 -6.79 3.62
CA PHE A 58 9.37 -7.40 4.26
C PHE A 58 9.49 -7.26 5.79
N GLY A 59 8.36 -7.06 6.46
CA GLY A 59 8.28 -6.80 7.90
C GLY A 59 8.61 -5.35 8.32
N LYS A 60 9.00 -4.46 7.39
CA LYS A 60 9.32 -3.06 7.73
C LYS A 60 8.28 -2.07 7.23
N GLY A 61 7.74 -1.28 8.15
CA GLY A 61 6.71 -0.27 7.85
C GLY A 61 5.41 -0.91 7.36
N ILE A 62 4.42 -0.10 7.02
CA ILE A 62 3.07 -0.59 6.70
C ILE A 62 3.08 -1.54 5.49
N ALA A 63 3.75 -1.16 4.40
CA ALA A 63 3.85 -2.00 3.20
C ALA A 63 4.63 -3.31 3.46
N GLY A 64 5.81 -3.22 4.08
CA GLY A 64 6.61 -4.42 4.37
C GLY A 64 5.89 -5.39 5.30
N VAL A 65 5.19 -4.89 6.32
CA VAL A 65 4.41 -5.73 7.25
C VAL A 65 3.21 -6.36 6.54
N ALA A 66 2.50 -5.64 5.66
CA ALA A 66 1.43 -6.22 4.86
C ALA A 66 1.92 -7.36 3.95
N ALA A 67 3.11 -7.21 3.36
CA ALA A 67 3.73 -8.26 2.57
C ALA A 67 4.14 -9.48 3.42
N GLU A 68 4.73 -9.26 4.60
CA GLU A 68 5.16 -10.33 5.50
C GLU A 68 3.99 -11.10 6.08
N ARG A 69 2.98 -10.40 6.62
CA ARG A 69 1.80 -11.00 7.26
C ARG A 69 0.79 -11.53 6.27
N ARG A 70 0.88 -11.12 4.99
CA ARG A 70 -0.04 -11.51 3.92
C ARG A 70 -1.48 -11.10 4.25
N GLU A 71 -1.64 -9.92 4.85
CA GLU A 71 -2.93 -9.35 5.25
C GLU A 71 -2.92 -7.82 5.11
N PRO A 72 -4.10 -7.16 5.02
CA PRO A 72 -4.20 -5.71 5.10
C PRO A 72 -3.62 -5.15 6.40
N VAL A 73 -2.83 -4.09 6.30
CA VAL A 73 -2.22 -3.41 7.47
C VAL A 73 -2.49 -1.92 7.38
N GLU A 74 -2.86 -1.31 8.50
CA GLU A 74 -3.04 0.13 8.63
C GLU A 74 -2.16 0.72 9.73
N LEU A 75 -1.93 2.03 9.66
CA LEU A 75 -1.06 2.73 10.62
C LEU A 75 -1.56 2.61 12.07
N CYS A 76 -2.88 2.57 12.30
CA CYS A 76 -3.45 2.40 13.65
C CYS A 76 -3.00 1.06 14.26
N ASN A 77 -3.25 -0.04 13.54
CA ASN A 77 -2.86 -1.38 13.97
C ASN A 77 -1.34 -1.52 14.13
N LEU A 78 -0.54 -0.85 13.29
CA LEU A 78 0.92 -0.89 13.40
C LEU A 78 1.42 -0.16 14.67
N GLN A 79 0.78 0.93 15.08
CA GLN A 79 1.14 1.60 16.34
C GLN A 79 0.77 0.76 17.57
N GLU A 80 -0.36 0.05 17.52
CA GLU A 80 -0.78 -0.87 18.58
C GLU A 80 0.13 -2.10 18.67
N ASP A 81 0.46 -2.71 17.53
CA ASP A 81 1.31 -3.91 17.43
C ASP A 81 2.76 -3.66 17.86
N LEU A 82 3.27 -2.44 17.62
CA LEU A 82 4.56 -1.98 18.14
C LEU A 82 4.51 -1.56 19.64
N GLY A 83 3.43 -1.91 20.35
CA GLY A 83 3.31 -1.76 21.79
C GLY A 83 3.10 -0.32 22.25
N GLY A 84 2.54 0.55 21.40
CA GLY A 84 2.24 1.93 21.78
C GLY A 84 3.47 2.80 22.06
N VAL A 85 4.66 2.39 21.59
CA VAL A 85 5.87 3.25 21.57
C VAL A 85 5.72 4.31 20.48
N ALA A 86 4.62 5.07 20.53
CA ALA A 86 4.55 6.36 19.92
C ALA A 86 5.64 7.19 20.58
N ARG A 87 6.79 7.36 19.89
CA ARG A 87 7.76 8.37 20.30
C ARG A 87 6.99 9.68 20.51
N PRO A 88 7.29 10.47 21.54
CA PRO A 88 6.55 11.70 21.83
C PRO A 88 6.45 12.68 20.62
N ASP A 89 7.35 12.56 19.65
CA ASP A 89 7.32 13.28 18.37
C ASP A 89 6.16 12.88 17.44
N ALA A 90 5.54 11.72 17.63
CA ALA A 90 4.34 11.29 16.88
C ALA A 90 3.11 12.14 17.23
N ARG A 91 3.12 12.88 18.35
CA ARG A 91 2.06 13.87 18.66
C ARG A 91 2.16 15.15 17.82
N GLN A 92 3.29 15.42 17.16
CA GLN A 92 3.42 16.56 16.24
C GLN A 92 3.19 16.16 14.78
N THR A 93 3.28 14.88 14.44
CA THR A 93 2.89 14.38 13.12
C THR A 93 1.39 14.09 13.14
N GLN A 94 0.59 14.91 12.48
CA GLN A 94 -0.82 14.62 12.21
C GLN A 94 -0.92 13.18 11.68
N VAL A 95 -1.47 12.27 12.49
CA VAL A 95 -1.58 10.84 12.17
C VAL A 95 -2.26 10.74 10.81
N SER A 96 -1.51 10.35 9.79
CA SER A 96 -2.02 10.21 8.44
C SER A 96 -2.61 8.81 8.33
N GLY A 97 -3.91 8.69 8.09
CA GLY A 97 -4.55 7.39 7.85
C GLY A 97 -3.84 6.71 6.68
N SER A 98 -3.36 5.48 6.86
CA SER A 98 -2.64 4.75 5.80
C SER A 98 -3.02 3.30 5.84
N LEU A 99 -3.29 2.73 4.67
CA LEU A 99 -3.67 1.34 4.47
C LEU A 99 -2.77 0.74 3.38
N ALA A 100 -2.21 -0.44 3.64
CA ALA A 100 -1.55 -1.25 2.62
C ALA A 100 -2.18 -2.64 2.56
N VAL A 101 -2.32 -3.18 1.35
CA VAL A 101 -2.78 -4.54 1.10
C VAL A 101 -1.74 -5.30 0.26
N PRO A 102 -1.55 -6.61 0.51
CA PRO A 102 -0.70 -7.45 -0.32
C PRO A 102 -1.33 -7.66 -1.71
N VAL A 103 -0.49 -7.60 -2.73
CA VAL A 103 -0.80 -8.08 -4.08
C VAL A 103 -0.39 -9.54 -4.15
N PHE A 104 -1.34 -10.43 -4.42
CA PHE A 104 -1.09 -11.87 -4.51
C PHE A 104 -1.00 -12.35 -5.96
N SER A 105 -0.30 -13.45 -6.18
CA SER A 105 -0.51 -14.25 -7.40
C SER A 105 -1.97 -14.78 -7.44
N PRO A 106 -2.52 -15.14 -8.62
CA PRO A 106 -3.89 -15.63 -8.76
C PRO A 106 -4.21 -16.84 -7.85
N ASP A 107 -3.25 -17.75 -7.68
CA ASP A 107 -3.33 -18.91 -6.78
C ASP A 107 -3.08 -18.56 -5.30
N ARG A 108 -2.80 -17.29 -5.02
CA ARG A 108 -2.36 -16.73 -3.73
C ARG A 108 -1.13 -17.40 -3.13
N SER A 109 -0.34 -18.16 -3.89
CA SER A 109 0.87 -18.81 -3.35
C SER A 109 1.96 -17.79 -3.00
N LYS A 110 2.08 -16.69 -3.76
CA LYS A 110 3.12 -15.68 -3.60
C LYS A 110 2.55 -14.29 -3.36
N VAL A 111 3.29 -13.49 -2.61
CA VAL A 111 3.13 -12.03 -2.57
C VAL A 111 3.95 -11.47 -3.73
N LEU A 112 3.27 -10.83 -4.68
CA LEU A 112 3.89 -10.20 -5.83
C LEU A 112 4.21 -8.72 -5.58
N GLY A 113 3.72 -8.14 -4.49
CA GLY A 113 3.92 -6.74 -4.15
C GLY A 113 2.92 -6.23 -3.13
N THR A 114 2.78 -4.92 -3.03
CA THR A 114 1.83 -4.25 -2.13
C THR A 114 1.25 -2.99 -2.77
N LEU A 115 -0.05 -2.76 -2.54
CA LEU A 115 -0.73 -1.53 -2.88
C LEU A 115 -1.05 -0.76 -1.61
N GLY A 116 -0.65 0.51 -1.55
CA GLY A 116 -0.86 1.40 -0.41
C GLY A 116 -1.59 2.67 -0.79
N VAL A 117 -2.47 3.13 0.10
CA VAL A 117 -3.17 4.41 0.03
C VAL A 117 -3.09 5.13 1.37
N GLY A 118 -3.12 6.46 1.35
CA GLY A 118 -3.02 7.27 2.55
C GLY A 118 -3.72 8.62 2.45
N MET A 119 -4.16 9.10 3.61
CA MET A 119 -4.84 10.36 3.84
C MET A 119 -4.00 11.24 4.77
N HIS A 120 -4.01 12.56 4.57
CA HIS A 120 -3.32 13.49 5.48
C HIS A 120 -3.98 13.60 6.86
N ALA A 121 -5.27 13.26 6.93
CA ALA A 121 -6.03 13.21 8.18
C ALA A 121 -6.06 11.78 8.75
N PRO A 122 -6.29 11.63 10.06
CA PRO A 122 -6.57 10.32 10.64
C PRO A 122 -7.81 9.73 9.98
N HIS A 123 -7.71 8.48 9.54
CA HIS A 123 -8.81 7.73 8.95
C HIS A 123 -8.71 6.28 9.41
N ASP A 124 -9.86 5.73 9.83
CA ASP A 124 -10.03 4.33 10.17
C ASP A 124 -10.65 3.66 8.94
N PHE A 125 -9.87 2.83 8.24
CA PHE A 125 -10.33 2.18 7.03
C PHE A 125 -11.29 1.05 7.39
N SER A 126 -12.54 1.18 6.94
CA SER A 126 -13.56 0.15 7.10
C SER A 126 -13.19 -1.16 6.39
N ASP A 127 -13.81 -2.27 6.81
CA ASP A 127 -13.63 -3.57 6.17
C ASP A 127 -14.03 -3.54 4.68
N ASP A 128 -15.02 -2.73 4.32
CA ASP A 128 -15.42 -2.52 2.93
C ASP A 128 -14.34 -1.77 2.12
N GLU A 129 -13.63 -0.80 2.71
CA GLU A 129 -12.48 -0.14 2.05
C GLU A 129 -11.31 -1.11 1.90
N LYS A 130 -10.98 -1.86 2.95
CA LYS A 130 -9.93 -2.90 2.93
C LYS A 130 -10.22 -3.94 1.86
N SER A 131 -11.46 -4.43 1.80
CA SER A 131 -11.92 -5.41 0.80
C SER A 131 -11.86 -4.84 -0.62
N ARG A 132 -12.31 -3.59 -0.83
CA ARG A 132 -12.22 -2.91 -2.13
C ARG A 132 -10.79 -2.73 -2.59
N LEU A 133 -9.88 -2.31 -1.71
CA LEU A 133 -8.47 -2.14 -2.06
C LEU A 133 -7.81 -3.49 -2.36
N GLY A 134 -8.16 -4.53 -1.59
CA GLY A 134 -7.73 -5.90 -1.83
C GLY A 134 -8.20 -6.44 -3.18
N ALA A 135 -9.44 -6.14 -3.61
CA ALA A 135 -9.95 -6.53 -4.92
C ALA A 135 -9.20 -5.83 -6.07
N ILE A 136 -8.82 -4.58 -5.88
CA ILE A 136 -7.97 -3.85 -6.85
C ILE A 136 -6.58 -4.49 -6.91
N ALA A 137 -5.98 -4.78 -5.76
CA ALA A 137 -4.69 -5.46 -5.67
C ALA A 137 -4.71 -6.86 -6.32
N ALA A 138 -5.81 -7.62 -6.20
CA ALA A 138 -5.96 -8.91 -6.87
C ALA A 138 -5.85 -8.78 -8.40
N ARG A 139 -6.44 -7.73 -8.97
CA ARG A 139 -6.40 -7.47 -10.42
C ARG A 139 -5.01 -7.05 -10.91
N VAL A 140 -4.24 -6.34 -10.07
CA VAL A 140 -2.80 -6.12 -10.32
C VAL A 140 -2.06 -7.46 -10.35
N GLY A 141 -2.37 -8.36 -9.42
CA GLY A 141 -1.77 -9.69 -9.34
C GLY A 141 -2.02 -10.57 -10.56
N GLU A 142 -3.25 -10.54 -11.10
CA GLU A 142 -3.61 -11.17 -12.37
C GLU A 142 -2.76 -10.62 -13.52
N ALA A 143 -2.69 -9.29 -13.65
CA ALA A 143 -1.94 -8.64 -14.73
C ALA A 143 -0.43 -8.89 -14.66
N TRP A 144 0.15 -8.97 -13.46
CA TRP A 144 1.57 -9.29 -13.26
C TRP A 144 1.90 -10.77 -13.49
N SER A 145 0.91 -11.66 -13.43
CA SER A 145 1.10 -13.10 -13.65
C SER A 145 0.82 -13.53 -15.10
N ALA A 146 0.20 -12.66 -15.90
CA ALA A 146 -0.12 -12.90 -17.31
C ALA A 146 1.04 -12.60 -18.28
N ASN A 147 2.18 -12.13 -17.77
CA ASN A 147 3.42 -11.82 -18.50
C ASN A 147 4.60 -12.65 -17.96
#